data_AF-A0A847A5R8-F1
#
_entry.id   AF-A0A847A5R8-F1
#
_cell.length_a   1.000
_cell.length_b   1.000
_cell.length_c   1.000
_cell.angle_alpha   90.00
_cell.angle_beta   90.00
_cell.angle_gamma   90.00
#
_symmetry.space_group_name_H-M   'P 1'
#
loop_
_entity.id
_entity.type
_entity.pdbx_description
1 polymer ?
#
loop_
_entity_poly.entity_id
_entity_poly.type
_entity_poly.pdbx_seq_one_letter_code
_entity_poly.pdbx_strand_id
1 'polypeptide(L)'
;MNHEQHSTPVVELQPDSKQIDIERLQQTAARFGDRINAGIAAAEREQQEISHGTARLIGHVLGRAYGRHSALANFGRTGEGGYDELRDEYLDLYIHPSISEQAQHWIDWLGTHLIQAERKEETHE
;
A
#
# COMPACT_ATOMS: atom_id res chain seq x y z
N MET A 1 -1.71 53.95 -11.00
CA MET A 1 -1.89 53.59 -9.58
C MET A 1 -2.99 52.54 -9.56
N ASN A 2 -2.63 51.27 -9.76
CA ASN A 2 -2.35 50.26 -8.72
C ASN A 2 -3.62 50.00 -7.89
N HIS A 3 -4.22 48.82 -7.78
CA HIS A 3 -3.73 47.45 -7.90
C HIS A 3 -4.88 46.52 -8.32
N GLU A 4 -4.58 45.56 -9.18
CA GLU A 4 -5.36 44.35 -9.42
C GLU A 4 -5.34 43.49 -8.13
N GLN A 5 -6.51 43.16 -7.58
CA GLN A 5 -6.63 42.06 -6.63
C GLN A 5 -7.43 40.94 -7.29
N HIS A 6 -6.71 40.14 -8.09
CA HIS A 6 -7.12 38.77 -8.35
C HIS A 6 -7.10 38.02 -7.01
N SER A 7 -8.26 37.88 -6.38
CA SER A 7 -8.45 36.87 -5.34
C SER A 7 -8.31 35.51 -6.01
N THR A 8 -7.12 34.92 -5.88
CA THR A 8 -6.90 33.49 -6.10
C THR A 8 -7.98 32.71 -5.34
N PRO A 9 -8.69 31.75 -5.96
CA PRO A 9 -9.47 30.81 -5.20
C PRO A 9 -8.47 30.01 -4.37
N VAL A 10 -8.47 30.23 -3.05
CA VAL A 10 -7.93 29.24 -2.12
C VAL A 10 -8.80 28.01 -2.34
N VAL A 11 -8.29 27.07 -3.13
CA VAL A 11 -8.76 25.69 -3.09
C VAL A 11 -8.37 25.21 -1.70
N GLU A 12 -9.26 25.43 -0.75
CA GLU A 12 -9.20 24.84 0.57
C GLU A 12 -9.29 23.33 0.34
N LEU A 13 -8.10 22.70 0.32
CA LEU A 13 -7.96 21.26 0.12
C LEU A 13 -8.77 20.58 1.22
N GLN A 14 -9.90 20.01 0.80
CA GLN A 14 -10.84 19.27 1.61
C GLN A 14 -10.08 18.26 2.50
N PRO A 15 -10.29 18.23 3.83
CA PRO A 15 -9.74 17.19 4.69
C PRO A 15 -10.63 15.94 4.59
N ASP A 16 -10.76 15.38 3.38
CA ASP A 16 -11.12 13.98 3.17
C ASP A 16 -9.85 13.12 3.10
N SER A 17 -8.79 13.56 3.78
CA SER A 17 -7.65 12.69 4.09
C SER A 17 -8.22 11.55 4.94
N LYS A 18 -8.48 10.40 4.34
CA LYS A 18 -8.45 9.11 5.05
C LYS A 18 -7.26 9.20 6.00
N GLN A 19 -7.51 9.40 7.29
CA GLN A 19 -6.44 9.70 8.23
C GLN A 19 -5.54 8.47 8.30
N ILE A 20 -4.35 8.56 7.70
CA ILE A 20 -3.41 7.44 7.61
C ILE A 20 -2.81 7.24 9.01
N ASP A 21 -3.22 6.16 9.68
CA ASP A 21 -2.75 5.81 11.00
C ASP A 21 -1.38 5.11 10.95
N ILE A 22 -0.30 5.88 10.74
CA ILE A 22 1.07 5.35 10.63
C ILE A 22 1.48 4.57 11.89
N GLU A 23 1.11 5.05 13.08
CA GLU A 23 1.43 4.36 14.34
C GLU A 23 0.81 2.95 14.37
N ARG A 24 -0.41 2.80 13.85
CA ARG A 24 -1.11 1.52 13.82
C ARG A 24 -0.49 0.56 12.81
N LEU A 25 -0.05 1.09 11.67
CA LEU A 25 0.76 0.33 10.72
C LEU A 25 2.05 -0.14 11.39
N GLN A 26 2.80 0.74 12.06
CA GLN A 26 4.07 0.42 12.72
C GLN A 26 3.92 -0.64 13.82
N GLN A 27 2.87 -0.56 14.64
CA GLN A 27 2.56 -1.58 15.64
C GLN A 27 2.31 -2.96 15.01
N THR A 28 1.67 -2.99 13.85
CA THR A 28 1.38 -4.23 13.13
C THR A 28 2.63 -4.73 12.39
N ALA A 29 3.41 -3.82 11.81
CA ALA A 29 4.71 -4.07 11.20
C ALA A 29 5.68 -4.71 12.21
N ALA A 30 5.71 -4.25 13.46
CA ALA A 30 6.54 -4.86 14.50
C ALA A 30 6.15 -6.32 14.83
N ARG A 31 4.88 -6.71 14.62
CA ARG A 31 4.40 -8.06 14.90
C ARG A 31 4.56 -9.04 13.74
N PHE A 32 4.41 -8.55 12.52
CA PHE A 32 4.40 -9.38 11.31
C PHE A 32 5.64 -9.17 10.43
N GLY A 33 6.45 -8.16 10.72
CA GLY A 33 7.60 -7.75 9.91
C GLY A 33 8.62 -8.86 9.73
N ASP A 34 8.99 -9.58 10.80
CA ASP A 34 9.91 -10.72 10.69
C ASP A 34 9.41 -11.80 9.71
N ARG A 35 8.11 -12.09 9.74
CA ARG A 35 7.50 -13.10 8.86
C ARG A 35 7.45 -12.61 7.40
N ILE A 36 7.14 -11.33 7.20
CA ILE A 36 7.14 -10.70 5.87
C ILE A 36 8.57 -10.70 5.31
N ASN A 37 9.54 -10.23 6.08
CA ASN A 37 10.94 -10.16 5.70
C ASN A 37 11.52 -11.55 5.41
N ALA A 38 11.16 -12.58 6.19
CA ALA A 38 11.55 -13.95 5.90
C ALA A 38 10.98 -14.45 4.56
N GLY A 39 9.73 -14.08 4.24
CA GLY A 39 9.11 -14.41 2.96
C GLY A 39 9.77 -13.69 1.78
N ILE A 40 10.13 -12.41 1.95
CA ILE A 40 10.87 -11.63 0.95
C ILE A 40 12.26 -12.23 0.76
N ALA A 41 13.01 -12.47 1.83
CA ALA A 41 14.34 -13.07 1.75
C ALA A 41 14.32 -14.46 1.09
N ALA A 42 13.25 -15.24 1.28
CA ALA A 42 13.07 -16.50 0.56
C ALA A 42 12.87 -16.28 -0.94
N ALA A 43 12.02 -15.32 -1.33
CA ALA A 43 11.77 -14.95 -2.72
C ALA A 43 13.05 -14.44 -3.42
N GLU A 44 13.82 -13.59 -2.74
CA GLU A 44 15.11 -13.08 -3.24
C GLU A 44 16.13 -14.20 -3.48
N ARG A 45 16.30 -15.12 -2.51
CA ARG A 45 17.22 -16.27 -2.65
C ARG A 45 16.83 -17.16 -3.83
N GLU A 46 15.54 -17.34 -4.04
CA GLU A 46 14.99 -18.18 -5.10
C GLU A 46 14.82 -17.41 -6.43
N GLN A 47 15.17 -16.11 -6.46
CA GLN A 47 15.02 -15.20 -7.60
C GLN A 47 13.63 -15.26 -8.22
N GLN A 48 12.62 -15.32 -7.37
CA GLN A 48 11.22 -15.42 -7.75
C GLN A 48 10.39 -14.32 -7.07
N GLU A 49 9.13 -14.23 -7.46
CA GLU A 49 8.17 -13.35 -6.80
C GLU A 49 7.85 -13.82 -5.38
N ILE A 50 7.40 -12.90 -4.53
CA ILE A 50 6.85 -13.30 -3.23
C ILE A 50 5.62 -14.19 -3.39
N SER A 51 5.47 -15.13 -2.46
CA SER A 51 4.28 -15.98 -2.42
C SER A 51 3.02 -15.13 -2.18
N HIS A 52 1.88 -15.60 -2.67
CA HIS A 52 0.59 -14.96 -2.43
C HIS A 52 0.28 -14.80 -0.92
N GLY A 53 0.73 -15.73 -0.08
CA GLY A 53 0.61 -15.62 1.38
C GLY A 53 1.43 -14.47 1.98
N THR A 54 2.64 -14.24 1.45
CA THR A 54 3.49 -13.10 1.82
C THR A 54 2.86 -11.79 1.37
N ALA A 55 2.35 -11.73 0.13
CA ALA A 55 1.66 -10.56 -0.40
C ALA A 55 0.44 -10.19 0.45
N ARG A 56 -0.38 -11.17 0.85
CA ARG A 56 -1.50 -10.96 1.77
C ARG A 56 -1.07 -10.43 3.13
N LEU A 57 0.02 -10.93 3.70
CA LEU A 57 0.55 -10.42 4.95
C LEU A 57 0.97 -8.95 4.83
N ILE A 58 1.63 -8.59 3.72
CA ILE A 58 2.00 -7.20 3.44
C ILE A 58 0.73 -6.34 3.35
N GLY A 59 -0.25 -6.71 2.53
CA GLY A 59 -1.53 -5.99 2.42
C GLY A 59 -2.26 -5.86 3.76
N HIS A 60 -2.24 -6.90 4.59
CA HIS A 60 -2.83 -6.86 5.92
C HIS A 60 -2.18 -5.79 6.82
N VAL A 61 -0.84 -5.71 6.81
CA VAL A 61 -0.10 -4.74 7.62
C VAL A 61 -0.32 -3.32 7.12
N LEU A 62 -0.16 -3.09 5.81
CA LEU A 62 -0.33 -1.78 5.19
C LEU A 62 -1.75 -1.26 5.36
N GLY A 63 -2.76 -2.12 5.13
CA GLY A 63 -4.17 -1.77 5.32
C GLY A 63 -4.56 -1.40 6.75
N ARG A 64 -3.71 -1.67 7.77
CA ARG A 64 -3.97 -1.18 9.12
C ARG A 64 -3.90 0.33 9.25
N ALA A 65 -3.16 1.01 8.36
CA ALA A 65 -3.13 2.47 8.32
C ALA A 65 -4.49 3.08 7.96
N TYR A 66 -5.26 2.41 7.10
CA TYR A 66 -6.58 2.88 6.64
C TYR A 66 -7.75 2.24 7.38
N GLY A 67 -7.49 1.18 8.14
CA GLY A 67 -8.50 0.46 8.91
C GLY A 67 -9.13 -0.72 8.17
N ARG A 68 -10.17 -1.31 8.78
CA ARG A 68 -10.68 -2.63 8.35
C ARG A 68 -11.39 -2.64 6.99
N HIS A 69 -11.83 -1.50 6.50
CA HIS A 69 -12.59 -1.40 5.25
C HIS A 69 -11.74 -1.02 4.05
N SER A 70 -10.43 -0.86 4.25
CA SER A 70 -9.50 -0.55 3.17
C SER A 70 -9.36 -1.73 2.20
N ALA A 71 -9.08 -1.42 0.94
CA ALA A 71 -8.80 -2.42 -0.09
C ALA A 71 -7.61 -3.31 0.32
N LEU A 72 -6.52 -2.71 0.81
CA LEU A 72 -5.35 -3.45 1.33
C LEU A 72 -5.72 -4.37 2.49
N ALA A 73 -6.55 -3.89 3.42
CA ALA A 73 -6.99 -4.68 4.56
C ALA A 73 -7.92 -5.82 4.15
N ASN A 74 -8.73 -5.63 3.10
CA ASN A 74 -9.55 -6.67 2.49
C ASN A 74 -8.69 -7.73 1.81
N PHE A 75 -7.77 -7.31 0.92
CA PHE A 75 -6.82 -8.19 0.26
C PHE A 75 -6.00 -9.00 1.26
N GLY A 76 -5.54 -8.41 2.36
CA GLY A 76 -4.85 -9.16 3.39
C GLY A 76 -5.70 -10.28 4.03
N ARG A 77 -7.03 -10.11 4.09
CA ARG A 77 -7.95 -11.13 4.61
C ARG A 77 -8.34 -12.17 3.58
N THR A 78 -8.69 -11.77 2.37
CA THR A 78 -9.27 -12.65 1.34
C THR A 78 -8.21 -13.18 0.39
N GLY A 79 -7.19 -12.37 0.08
CA GLY A 79 -6.32 -12.57 -1.07
C GLY A 79 -6.87 -11.97 -2.36
N GLU A 80 -8.00 -11.28 -2.28
CA GLU A 80 -8.74 -10.76 -3.42
C GLU A 80 -8.91 -9.24 -3.30
N GLY A 81 -8.82 -8.53 -4.42
CA GLY A 81 -9.03 -7.10 -4.52
C GLY A 81 -8.65 -6.60 -5.90
N GLY A 82 -9.31 -5.53 -6.37
CA GLY A 82 -8.98 -4.93 -7.66
C GLY A 82 -7.62 -4.25 -7.61
N TYR A 83 -6.83 -4.41 -8.68
CA TYR A 83 -5.52 -3.78 -8.79
C TYR A 83 -5.58 -2.26 -8.55
N ASP A 84 -6.53 -1.57 -9.20
CA ASP A 84 -6.69 -0.12 -9.08
C ASP A 84 -6.94 0.35 -7.63
N GLU A 85 -7.83 -0.32 -6.89
CA GLU A 85 -8.14 0.05 -5.50
C GLU A 85 -6.95 -0.21 -4.56
N LEU A 86 -6.23 -1.31 -4.77
CA LEU A 86 -5.03 -1.62 -4.01
C LEU A 86 -3.91 -0.63 -4.32
N ARG A 87 -3.76 -0.26 -5.60
CA ARG A 87 -2.78 0.68 -6.10
C ARG A 87 -2.96 2.07 -5.56
N ASP A 88 -4.19 2.58 -5.54
CA ASP A 88 -4.50 3.87 -4.95
C ASP A 88 -4.05 3.93 -3.48
N GLU A 89 -4.41 2.91 -2.69
CA GLU A 89 -4.06 2.86 -1.27
C GLU A 89 -2.56 2.66 -1.00
N TYR A 90 -1.86 1.78 -1.74
CA TYR A 90 -0.42 1.60 -1.47
C TYR A 90 0.41 2.77 -1.97
N LEU A 91 0.00 3.48 -3.03
CA LEU A 91 0.70 4.67 -3.52
C LEU A 91 0.53 5.85 -2.57
N ASP A 92 -0.65 6.03 -2.02
CA ASP A 92 -0.92 7.05 -0.98
C ASP A 92 -0.05 6.81 0.27
N LEU A 93 0.16 5.55 0.68
CA LEU A 93 1.16 5.21 1.70
C LEU A 93 2.61 5.47 1.27
N TYR A 94 2.96 5.16 0.02
CA TYR A 94 4.32 5.27 -0.48
C TYR A 94 4.84 6.72 -0.44
N ILE A 95 3.97 7.68 -0.77
CA ILE A 95 4.29 9.11 -0.77
C ILE A 95 4.16 9.78 0.61
N HIS A 96 3.61 9.07 1.60
CA HIS A 96 3.37 9.64 2.93
C HIS A 96 4.71 9.92 3.65
N PRO A 97 4.95 11.15 4.17
CA PRO A 97 6.27 11.55 4.67
C PRO A 97 6.75 10.79 5.91
N SER A 98 5.84 10.16 6.65
CA SER A 98 6.16 9.39 7.87
C SER A 98 6.23 7.87 7.65
N ILE A 99 6.11 7.41 6.40
CA ILE A 99 6.24 5.98 6.10
C ILE A 99 7.69 5.53 6.34
N SER A 100 7.89 4.33 6.85
CA SER A 100 9.25 3.79 7.04
C SER A 100 9.79 3.21 5.73
N GLU A 101 11.12 3.23 5.56
CA GLU A 101 11.80 2.60 4.41
C GLU A 101 11.43 1.11 4.29
N GLN A 102 11.26 0.42 5.42
CA GLN A 102 10.81 -0.97 5.43
C GLN A 102 9.40 -1.13 4.86
N ALA A 103 8.46 -0.24 5.22
CA ALA A 103 7.13 -0.29 4.66
C ALA A 103 7.10 0.08 3.16
N GLN A 104 7.94 1.02 2.71
CA GLN A 104 8.15 1.30 1.29
C GLN A 104 8.67 0.07 0.53
N HIS A 105 9.67 -0.60 1.08
CA HIS A 105 10.19 -1.84 0.49
C HIS A 105 9.12 -2.93 0.39
N TRP A 106 8.24 -3.06 1.40
CA TRP A 106 7.10 -3.98 1.31
C TRP A 106 6.10 -3.56 0.23
N ILE A 107 5.85 -2.26 0.05
CA ILE A 107 5.00 -1.74 -1.03
C ILE A 107 5.60 -2.09 -2.40
N ASP A 108 6.91 -1.98 -2.60
CA ASP A 108 7.56 -2.34 -3.87
C ASP A 108 7.34 -3.81 -4.24
N TRP A 109 7.48 -4.71 -3.26
CA TRP A 109 7.22 -6.14 -3.43
C TRP A 109 5.74 -6.45 -3.69
N LEU A 110 4.84 -5.79 -2.96
CA LEU A 110 3.40 -5.95 -3.16
C LEU A 110 3.00 -5.46 -4.56
N GLY A 111 3.47 -4.27 -4.97
CA GLY A 111 3.17 -3.71 -6.29
C GLY A 111 3.65 -4.61 -7.42
N THR A 112 4.85 -5.18 -7.31
CA THR A 112 5.37 -6.14 -8.29
C THR A 112 4.48 -7.38 -8.37
N HIS A 113 4.11 -7.96 -7.22
CA HIS A 113 3.23 -9.14 -7.17
C HIS A 113 1.86 -8.88 -7.80
N LEU A 114 1.27 -7.70 -7.53
CA LEU A 114 -0.06 -7.36 -8.02
C LEU A 114 -0.08 -7.14 -9.55
N ILE A 115 0.92 -6.45 -10.11
CA ILE A 115 1.06 -6.27 -11.58
C ILE A 115 1.18 -7.63 -12.28
N GLN A 116 1.91 -8.56 -11.67
CA GLN A 116 2.12 -9.88 -12.25
C GLN A 116 0.90 -10.79 -12.09
N ALA A 117 0.09 -10.58 -11.06
CA ALA A 117 -1.21 -11.23 -10.91
C ALA A 117 -2.19 -10.74 -11.99
N GLU A 118 -2.31 -9.43 -12.16
CA GLU A 118 -3.18 -8.79 -13.17
C GLU A 118 -2.86 -9.29 -14.58
N ARG A 119 -1.59 -9.31 -14.98
CA ARG A 119 -1.15 -9.84 -16.29
C ARG A 119 -1.53 -11.30 -16.52
N LYS A 120 -1.53 -12.12 -15.45
CA LYS A 120 -1.90 -13.54 -15.55
C LYS A 120 -3.40 -13.71 -15.77
N GLU A 121 -4.21 -12.81 -15.22
CA GLU A 121 -5.66 -12.75 -15.43
C GLU A 121 -5.98 -12.34 -16.88
N GLU A 122 -5.31 -11.32 -17.42
CA GLU A 122 -5.49 -10.86 -18.82
C GLU A 122 -5.12 -11.92 -19.88
N THR A 123 -4.23 -12.87 -19.54
CA THR A 123 -3.77 -13.89 -20.49
C THR A 123 -4.71 -15.11 -20.58
N HIS A 124 -5.74 -15.18 -19.74
CA HIS A 124 -6.70 -16.30 -19.69
C HIS A 124 -8.10 -15.97 -20.28
N GLU A 125 -8.26 -14.82 -20.97
CA GLU A 125 -9.43 -14.50 -21.82
C GLU A 125 -9.19 -14.83 -23.31
#